data_AF-A0A350AXV5-F1
#
_entry.id   AF-A0A350AXV5-F1
#
_cell.length_a   1.000
_cell.length_b   1.000
_cell.length_c   1.000
_cell.angle_alpha   90.00
_cell.angle_beta   90.00
_cell.angle_gamma   90.00
#
_symmetry.space_group_name_H-M   'P 1'
#
loop_
_entity.id
_entity.type
_entity.pdbx_description
1 polymer ?
#
loop_
_entity_poly.entity_id
_entity_poly.type
_entity_poly.pdbx_seq_one_letter_code
_entity_poly.pdbx_strand_id
1 'polypeptide(L)'
;DKAVSRGLLKKEAAGQAAGGADAIASYESAPPDKYALPGGLSKQPHTPHIENFCAAVRGEAKLTCDARHALESEAPIYWVNPAANSNQIINFTDEHLHA
;
A
#
# COMPACT_ATOMS: atom_id res chain seq x y z
N ASP A 1 8.13 -17.71 -11.49
CA ASP A 1 7.05 -17.07 -10.71
C ASP A 1 6.39 -15.98 -11.55
N LYS A 2 5.06 -16.05 -11.73
CA LYS A 2 4.26 -15.12 -12.57
C LYS A 2 4.21 -13.72 -11.99
N ALA A 3 4.29 -13.56 -10.66
CA ALA A 3 4.29 -12.24 -10.03
C ALA A 3 5.62 -11.51 -10.25
N VAL A 4 6.74 -12.24 -10.22
CA VAL A 4 8.08 -11.71 -10.52
C VAL A 4 8.21 -11.33 -11.99
N SER A 5 7.75 -12.18 -12.92
CA SER A 5 7.83 -11.86 -14.35
C SER A 5 6.96 -10.67 -14.77
N ARG A 6 5.89 -10.40 -14.03
CA ARG A 6 5.03 -9.21 -14.20
C ARG A 6 5.58 -7.96 -13.51
N GLY A 7 6.70 -8.05 -12.81
CA GLY A 7 7.28 -6.93 -12.05
C GLY A 7 6.40 -6.48 -10.88
N LEU A 8 5.56 -7.36 -10.32
CA LEU A 8 4.75 -7.08 -9.12
C LEU A 8 5.52 -7.39 -7.82
N LEU A 9 6.50 -8.28 -7.89
CA LEU A 9 7.38 -8.67 -6.79
C LEU A 9 8.82 -8.78 -7.29
N LYS A 10 9.77 -8.49 -6.40
CA LYS A 10 11.19 -8.75 -6.60
C LYS A 10 11.60 -9.91 -5.69
N LYS A 11 12.08 -11.03 -6.26
CA LYS A 11 12.64 -12.12 -5.45
C LYS A 11 13.97 -11.66 -4.86
N GLU A 12 14.08 -11.70 -3.53
CA GLU A 12 15.28 -11.26 -2.80
C GLU A 12 16.18 -12.44 -2.42
N ALA A 13 15.59 -13.51 -1.88
CA ALA A 13 16.33 -14.69 -1.44
C ALA A 13 15.43 -15.93 -1.47
N ALA A 14 16.03 -17.10 -1.60
CA ALA A 14 15.34 -18.34 -1.33
C ALA A 14 15.12 -18.50 0.19
N GLY A 15 14.05 -19.19 0.59
CA GLY A 15 13.83 -19.51 2.00
C GLY A 15 14.98 -20.36 2.55
N GLN A 16 15.48 -20.01 3.75
CA GLN A 16 16.53 -20.75 4.43
C GLN A 16 15.97 -21.46 5.66
N ALA A 17 16.12 -22.79 5.69
CA ALA A 17 15.82 -23.58 6.88
C ALA A 17 16.75 -23.18 8.03
N ALA A 18 16.20 -23.04 9.23
CA ALA A 18 17.00 -22.92 10.44
C ALA A 18 17.72 -24.27 10.68
N GLY A 19 19.00 -24.36 10.35
CA GLY A 19 19.83 -25.51 10.68
C GLY A 19 20.39 -25.40 12.10
N GLY A 20 20.46 -26.52 12.83
CA GLY A 20 21.06 -26.59 14.16
C GLY A 20 21.03 -28.00 14.75
N ALA A 21 21.94 -28.31 15.69
CA ALA A 21 22.01 -29.61 16.35
C ALA A 21 20.76 -29.93 17.19
N ASP A 22 20.02 -28.89 17.61
CA ASP A 22 18.74 -28.97 18.33
C ASP A 22 17.52 -28.80 17.41
N ALA A 23 17.70 -28.88 16.09
CA ALA A 23 16.58 -28.82 15.15
C ALA A 23 15.70 -30.06 15.35
N ILE A 24 14.58 -29.88 16.04
CA ILE A 24 13.53 -30.89 16.16
C ILE A 24 13.02 -31.16 14.74
N ALA A 25 12.92 -32.44 14.37
CA ALA A 25 12.36 -32.88 13.09
C ALA A 25 10.85 -32.55 13.02
N SER A 26 10.54 -31.27 12.83
CA SER A 26 9.24 -30.78 12.46
C SER A 26 9.07 -31.03 10.96
N TYR A 27 7.95 -31.62 10.55
CA TYR A 27 7.53 -31.66 9.13
C TYR A 27 7.05 -30.27 8.67
N GLU A 28 7.78 -29.24 9.09
CA GLU A 28 7.49 -27.85 8.79
C GLU A 28 7.69 -27.63 7.29
N SER A 29 6.72 -26.98 6.65
CA SER A 29 6.86 -26.54 5.28
C SER A 29 8.17 -25.75 5.14
N ALA A 30 8.91 -25.99 4.04
CA ALA A 30 10.12 -25.24 3.75
C ALA A 30 9.85 -23.72 3.92
N PRO A 31 10.76 -22.96 4.55
CA PRO A 31 10.55 -21.53 4.73
C PRO A 31 10.25 -20.84 3.40
N PRO A 32 9.33 -19.86 3.39
CA PRO A 32 8.97 -19.18 2.16
C PRO A 32 10.16 -18.39 1.62
N ASP A 33 10.22 -18.28 0.29
CA ASP A 33 11.12 -17.35 -0.38
C ASP A 33 10.85 -15.91 0.07
N LYS A 34 11.92 -15.11 0.17
CA LYS A 34 11.82 -13.69 0.50
C LYS A 34 11.54 -12.89 -0.77
N TYR A 35 10.46 -12.11 -0.76
CA TYR A 35 10.10 -11.18 -1.82
C TYR A 35 9.98 -9.75 -1.27
N ALA A 36 10.35 -8.77 -2.10
CA ALA A 36 10.13 -7.36 -1.86
C ALA A 36 9.15 -6.77 -2.88
N LEU A 37 8.50 -5.68 -2.50
CA LEU A 37 7.77 -4.86 -3.46
C LEU A 37 8.76 -4.12 -4.37
N PRO A 38 8.50 -4.06 -5.68
CA PRO A 38 9.28 -3.24 -6.60
C PRO A 38 8.98 -1.77 -6.35
N GLY A 39 10.00 -0.94 -6.53
CA GLY A 39 9.95 0.48 -6.20
C GLY A 39 10.50 0.76 -4.81
N GLY A 40 11.41 1.72 -4.75
CA GLY A 40 11.88 2.34 -3.52
C GLY A 40 11.59 3.82 -3.61
N LEU A 41 11.39 4.46 -2.45
CA LEU A 41 11.32 5.90 -2.40
C LEU A 41 12.75 6.44 -2.24
N SER A 42 13.13 7.42 -3.06
CA SER A 42 14.42 8.12 -2.91
C SER A 42 14.48 9.01 -1.68
N LYS A 43 13.32 9.24 -1.03
CA LYS A 43 13.14 10.04 0.19
C LYS A 43 12.19 9.30 1.14
N GLN A 44 12.03 9.79 2.37
CA GLN A 44 10.98 9.26 3.24
C GLN A 44 9.58 9.50 2.61
N PRO A 45 8.61 8.59 2.80
CA PRO A 45 7.30 8.66 2.14
C PRO A 45 6.56 10.00 2.30
N HIS A 46 6.73 10.67 3.43
CA HIS A 46 6.05 11.93 3.72
C HIS A 46 6.74 13.17 3.15
N THR A 47 8.04 13.09 2.85
CA THR A 47 8.82 14.24 2.40
C THR A 47 8.27 14.89 1.13
N PRO A 48 7.88 14.15 0.08
CA PRO A 48 7.32 14.75 -1.15
C PRO A 48 6.04 15.56 -0.91
N HIS A 49 5.19 15.14 0.04
CA HIS A 49 3.96 15.87 0.39
C HIS A 49 4.27 17.24 0.99
N ILE A 50 5.22 17.30 1.93
CA ILE A 50 5.62 18.54 2.60
C ILE A 50 6.31 19.49 1.61
N GLU A 51 7.19 18.97 0.76
CA GLU A 51 7.87 19.76 -0.28
C GLU A 51 6.85 20.38 -1.24
N ASN A 52 5.87 19.60 -1.72
CA ASN A 52 4.82 20.11 -2.59
C ASN A 52 3.93 21.14 -1.91
N PHE A 53 3.52 20.91 -0.66
CA PHE A 53 2.73 21.88 0.11
C PHE A 53 3.45 23.23 0.22
N CYS A 54 4.72 23.22 0.63
CA CYS A 54 5.52 24.44 0.76
C CYS A 54 5.72 25.16 -0.59
N ALA A 55 5.95 24.42 -1.68
CA ALA A 55 6.05 24.99 -3.03
C ALA A 55 4.72 25.63 -3.48
N ALA A 56 3.59 24.99 -3.17
CA ALA A 56 2.27 25.52 -3.47
C ALA A 56 1.96 26.81 -2.69
N VAL A 57 2.31 26.87 -1.40
CA VAL A 57 2.17 28.10 -0.58
C VAL A 57 3.00 29.26 -1.17
N ARG A 58 4.16 28.96 -1.77
CA ARG A 58 5.01 29.96 -2.45
C ARG A 58 4.56 30.31 -3.87
N GLY A 59 3.56 29.61 -4.42
CA GLY A 59 3.11 29.79 -5.81
C GLY A 59 4.05 29.17 -6.86
N GLU A 60 4.96 28.29 -6.45
CA GLU A 60 5.94 27.63 -7.32
C GLU A 60 5.41 26.34 -7.95
N ALA A 61 4.34 25.77 -7.39
CA ALA A 61 3.72 24.54 -7.86
C ALA A 61 2.21 24.51 -7.58
N LYS A 62 1.48 23.63 -8.27
CA LYS A 62 0.11 23.25 -7.87
C LYS A 62 0.19 22.20 -6.75
N LEU A 63 -0.72 22.28 -5.78
CA LEU A 63 -0.90 21.24 -4.79
C LEU A 63 -1.31 19.93 -5.50
N THR A 64 -0.56 18.85 -5.27
CA THR A 64 -0.79 17.55 -5.93
C THR A 64 -1.96 16.79 -5.31
N CYS A 65 -2.29 17.07 -4.05
CA CYS A 65 -3.46 16.56 -3.35
C CYS A 65 -4.24 17.74 -2.77
N ASP A 66 -5.05 18.37 -3.61
CA ASP A 66 -5.93 19.46 -3.17
C ASP A 66 -7.16 18.95 -2.41
N ALA A 67 -7.93 19.86 -1.82
CA ALA A 67 -9.08 19.51 -0.99
C ALA A 67 -10.13 18.69 -1.75
N ARG A 68 -10.35 18.95 -3.05
CA ARG A 68 -11.32 18.20 -3.84
C ARG A 68 -10.80 16.79 -4.10
N HIS A 69 -9.52 16.66 -4.48
CA HIS A 69 -8.89 15.38 -4.72
C HIS A 69 -8.86 14.51 -3.44
N ALA A 70 -8.49 15.11 -2.31
CA ALA A 70 -8.47 14.43 -1.01
C ALA A 70 -9.88 14.00 -0.58
N LEU A 71 -10.91 14.84 -0.78
CA LEU A 71 -12.27 14.48 -0.41
C LEU A 71 -12.76 13.25 -1.20
N GLU A 72 -12.43 13.15 -2.49
CA GLU A 72 -12.81 11.97 -3.30
C GLU A 72 -12.12 10.68 -2.84
N SER A 73 -10.90 10.75 -2.28
CA SER A 73 -10.21 9.58 -1.74
C SER A 73 -10.69 9.18 -0.34
N GLU A 74 -11.04 10.16 0.49
CA GLU A 74 -11.37 9.92 1.91
C GLU A 74 -12.87 9.74 2.18
N ALA A 75 -13.77 10.39 1.43
CA ALA A 75 -15.22 10.26 1.61
C ALA A 75 -15.72 8.80 1.54
N PRO A 76 -15.21 7.93 0.65
CA PRO A 76 -15.48 6.49 0.65
C PRO A 76 -15.29 5.77 1.99
N ILE A 77 -14.33 6.20 2.81
CA ILE A 77 -13.95 5.51 4.06
C ILE A 77 -15.10 5.52 5.06
N TYR A 78 -15.94 6.55 5.07
CA TYR A 78 -17.11 6.65 5.94
C TYR A 78 -18.15 5.54 5.69
N TRP A 79 -18.13 4.93 4.50
CA TRP A 79 -19.09 3.91 4.08
C TRP A 79 -18.59 2.47 4.31
N VAL A 80 -17.31 2.29 4.67
CA VAL A 80 -16.70 0.97 4.89
C VAL A 80 -17.39 0.22 6.03
N ASN A 81 -17.66 0.89 7.16
CA ASN A 81 -18.31 0.27 8.31
C ASN A 81 -19.75 -0.18 8.01
N PRO A 82 -20.64 0.66 7.45
CA PRO A 82 -21.95 0.21 6.99
C PRO A 82 -21.89 -1.02 6.07
N ALA A 83 -20.99 -1.02 5.10
CA ALA A 83 -20.87 -2.10 4.13
C ALA A 83 -20.38 -3.41 4.73
N ALA A 84 -19.40 -3.33 5.62
CA ALA A 84 -18.90 -4.47 6.38
C ALA A 84 -20.02 -5.07 7.25
N ASN A 85 -20.81 -4.24 7.92
CA ASN A 85 -21.93 -4.69 8.75
C ASN A 85 -23.04 -5.36 7.92
N SER A 86 -23.29 -4.88 6.70
CA SER A 86 -24.30 -5.46 5.81
C SER A 86 -23.79 -6.61 4.94
N ASN A 87 -22.48 -6.88 4.92
CA ASN A 87 -21.83 -7.79 3.96
C ASN A 87 -22.21 -7.50 2.49
N GLN A 88 -22.22 -6.22 2.12
CA GLN A 88 -22.56 -5.79 0.76
C GLN A 88 -21.41 -4.99 0.14
N ILE A 89 -21.29 -5.06 -1.19
CA ILE A 89 -20.40 -4.19 -1.96
C ILE A 89 -20.99 -2.78 -1.97
N ILE A 90 -20.17 -1.77 -1.68
CA ILE A 90 -20.57 -0.37 -1.84
C ILE A 90 -20.48 -0.02 -3.31
N ASN A 91 -21.59 0.44 -3.89
CA ASN A 91 -21.57 1.16 -5.15
C ASN A 91 -21.55 2.65 -4.83
N PHE A 92 -20.41 3.32 -5.09
CA PHE A 92 -20.31 4.75 -4.82
C PHE A 92 -21.27 5.53 -5.71
N THR A 93 -21.94 6.50 -5.09
CA THR A 93 -22.81 7.48 -5.74
C THR A 93 -22.16 8.85 -5.62
N ASP A 94 -22.62 9.83 -6.38
CA ASP A 94 -22.12 11.21 -6.26
C ASP A 94 -22.30 11.75 -4.83
N GLU A 95 -23.39 11.39 -4.15
CA GLU A 95 -23.62 11.74 -2.74
C GLU A 95 -22.52 11.19 -1.83
N HIS A 96 -22.04 9.97 -2.07
CA HIS A 96 -20.96 9.37 -1.29
C HIS A 96 -19.61 10.09 -1.48
N LEU A 97 -19.41 10.80 -2.59
CA LEU A 97 -18.13 11.40 -2.97
C LEU A 97 -18.11 12.94 -2.86
N HIS A 98 -19.27 13.59 -2.79
CA HIS A 98 -19.38 15.05 -2.93
C HIS A 98 -20.26 15.76 -1.88
N ALA A 99 -20.70 15.05 -0.83
CA ALA A 99 -21.51 15.61 0.27
C ALA A 99 -20.92 16.87 0.91
#